data_AF-A0A4Y2FUB5-F1
#
_entry.id   AF-A0A4Y2FUB5-F1
#
_cell.length_a   1.000
_cell.length_b   1.000
_cell.length_c   1.000
_cell.angle_alpha   90.00
_cell.angle_beta   90.00
_cell.angle_gamma   90.00
#
_symmetry.space_group_name_H-M   'P 1'
#
loop_
_entity.id
_entity.type
_entity.pdbx_description
1 polymer ?
#
loop_
_entity_poly.entity_id
_entity_poly.type
_entity_poly.pdbx_seq_one_letter_code
_entity_poly.pdbx_strand_id
1 'polypeptide(L)'
;MRVIQFGRQIASDCNRGDVVFLPRIKLATSGVNLPFVLNRRQFALIPAYTMAINKSQGQTFDHVGIYLDERVFSHGQLNIALSRSRIPNHVKIYTKTSEVQGKLLNNEKYFTRNVVYQEVF
;
A
#
# COMPACT_ATOMS: atom_id res chain seq x y z
N MET A 1 33.75 -7.55 -9.88
CA MET A 1 32.39 -6.93 -9.82
C MET A 1 32.23 -6.22 -8.48
N ARG A 2 32.30 -4.87 -8.41
CA ARG A 2 32.16 -4.13 -7.13
C ARG A 2 30.71 -4.15 -6.65
N VAL A 3 30.46 -4.78 -5.51
CA VAL A 3 29.18 -4.65 -4.80
C VAL A 3 29.24 -3.35 -4.00
N ILE A 4 28.65 -2.28 -4.54
CA ILE A 4 28.48 -1.04 -3.79
C ILE A 4 27.39 -1.32 -2.74
N GLN A 5 27.80 -1.53 -1.49
CA GLN A 5 26.92 -1.62 -0.33
C GLN A 5 26.79 -0.24 0.30
N PHE A 6 25.59 0.11 0.72
CA PHE A 6 25.34 1.34 1.48
C PHE A 6 24.98 0.92 2.91
N GLY A 7 25.80 1.33 3.87
CA GLY A 7 25.50 1.20 5.29
C GLY A 7 24.41 2.19 5.68
N ARG A 8 23.40 1.72 6.40
CA ARG A 8 22.32 2.55 6.96
C ARG A 8 22.20 2.26 8.45
N GLN A 9 22.03 3.30 9.25
CA GLN A 9 21.83 3.17 10.69
C GLN A 9 20.35 2.90 10.99
N ILE A 10 20.09 1.95 11.88
CA ILE A 10 18.75 1.67 12.39
C ILE A 10 18.35 2.79 13.36
N ALA A 11 17.20 3.43 13.08
CA ALA A 11 16.72 4.57 13.87
C ALA A 11 15.74 4.19 15.00
N SER A 12 15.20 2.97 14.97
CA SER A 12 14.07 2.55 15.83
C SER A 12 14.29 1.15 16.40
N ASP A 13 13.50 0.82 17.44
CA ASP A 13 13.47 -0.47 18.13
C ASP A 13 14.76 -0.85 18.86
N CYS A 14 14.91 -2.15 19.16
CA CYS A 14 15.96 -2.72 19.99
C CYS A 14 17.37 -2.61 19.42
N ASN A 15 17.52 -2.39 18.11
CA ASN A 15 18.82 -2.34 17.42
C ASN A 15 19.20 -0.91 17.00
N ARG A 16 18.64 0.10 17.68
CA ARG A 16 18.91 1.51 17.37
C ARG A 16 20.41 1.81 17.47
N GLY A 17 20.96 2.36 16.40
CA GLY A 17 22.39 2.68 16.32
C GLY A 17 23.20 1.69 15.48
N ASP A 18 22.70 0.47 15.29
CA ASP A 18 23.37 -0.56 14.47
C ASP A 18 23.38 -0.18 12.99
N VAL A 19 24.45 -0.55 12.30
CA VAL A 19 24.62 -0.32 10.86
C VAL A 19 24.31 -1.60 10.11
N VAL A 20 23.30 -1.56 9.23
CA VAL A 20 22.95 -2.65 8.32
C VAL A 20 23.38 -2.29 6.90
N PHE A 21 23.97 -3.27 6.21
CA PHE A 21 24.31 -3.15 4.80
C PHE A 21 23.18 -3.73 3.95
N LEU A 22 22.57 -2.89 3.12
CA LEU A 22 21.49 -3.30 2.24
C LEU A 22 22.04 -3.63 0.84
N PRO A 23 21.94 -4.88 0.35
CA PRO A 23 22.36 -5.23 -0.98
C PRO A 23 21.39 -4.65 -2.03
N ARG A 24 21.94 -4.22 -3.18
CA ARG A 24 21.13 -3.87 -4.36
C ARG A 24 20.80 -5.13 -5.15
N ILE A 25 19.53 -5.46 -5.29
CA ILE A 25 19.04 -6.58 -6.10
C ILE A 25 18.94 -6.15 -7.56
N LYS A 26 19.40 -7.00 -8.48
CA LYS A 26 19.17 -6.85 -9.92
C LYS A 26 17.99 -7.72 -10.33
N LEU A 27 17.02 -7.14 -11.02
CA LEU A 27 15.87 -7.83 -11.61
C LEU A 27 15.94 -7.62 -13.11
N ALA A 28 16.13 -8.72 -13.84
CA ALA A 28 16.07 -8.74 -15.31
C ALA A 28 14.75 -9.40 -15.73
N THR A 29 14.10 -8.85 -16.75
CA THR A 29 12.97 -9.54 -17.39
C THR A 29 13.53 -10.60 -18.33
N SER A 30 13.27 -11.87 -18.03
CA SER A 30 13.56 -13.01 -18.90
C SER A 30 12.24 -13.52 -19.49
N GLY A 31 12.11 -13.57 -20.81
CA GLY A 31 10.94 -14.18 -21.48
C GLY A 31 9.94 -13.22 -22.12
N VAL A 32 10.26 -11.93 -22.24
CA VAL A 32 9.45 -10.97 -23.01
C VAL A 32 10.20 -10.63 -24.30
N ASN A 33 9.52 -10.65 -25.46
CA ASN A 33 10.05 -10.23 -26.76
C ASN A 33 10.20 -8.70 -26.82
N LEU A 34 11.04 -8.15 -25.94
CA LEU A 34 11.43 -6.75 -25.97
C LEU A 34 12.71 -6.60 -26.82
N PRO A 35 12.87 -5.51 -27.59
CA PRO A 35 14.09 -5.25 -28.35
C PRO A 35 15.32 -4.95 -27.46
N PHE A 36 15.16 -4.97 -26.14
CA PHE A 36 16.20 -4.77 -25.15
C PHE A 36 15.88 -5.54 -23.86
N VAL A 37 16.91 -5.81 -23.04
CA VAL A 37 16.74 -6.41 -21.70
C VAL A 37 16.54 -5.32 -20.67
N LEU A 38 15.36 -5.28 -20.03
CA LEU A 38 15.10 -4.37 -18.93
C LEU A 38 15.75 -4.90 -17.66
N ASN A 39 16.80 -4.21 -17.21
CA ASN A 39 17.53 -4.48 -15.97
C ASN A 39 17.22 -3.41 -14.92
N ARG A 40 16.57 -3.80 -13.83
CA ARG A 40 16.28 -2.93 -12.68
C ARG A 40 17.20 -3.25 -11.52
N ARG A 41 18.01 -2.28 -11.06
CA ARG A 41 18.86 -2.42 -9.87
C ARG A 41 18.35 -1.50 -8.77
N GLN A 42 17.85 -2.07 -7.67
CA GLN A 42 17.28 -1.30 -6.58
C GLN A 42 17.59 -1.92 -5.21
N PHE A 43 17.45 -1.13 -4.15
CA PHE A 43 17.38 -1.69 -2.80
C PHE A 43 16.04 -2.39 -2.61
N ALA A 44 16.03 -3.45 -1.81
CA ALA A 44 14.79 -4.12 -1.40
C ALA A 44 14.11 -3.34 -0.26
N LEU A 45 13.89 -2.04 -0.48
CA LEU A 45 13.22 -1.15 0.46
C LEU A 45 12.00 -0.53 -0.22
N ILE A 46 10.92 -0.42 0.54
CA ILE A 46 9.72 0.32 0.15
C ILE A 46 9.39 1.26 1.33
N PRO A 47 9.16 2.56 1.12
CA PRO A 47 8.64 3.44 2.17
C PRO A 47 7.33 2.85 2.70
N ALA A 48 7.27 2.52 4.00
CA ALA A 48 6.17 1.72 4.57
C ALA A 48 5.08 2.55 5.26
N TYR A 49 5.15 3.89 5.21
CA TYR A 49 4.16 4.72 5.92
C TYR A 49 2.81 4.75 5.19
N THR A 50 2.83 4.69 3.86
CA THR A 50 1.63 4.56 3.03
C THR A 50 1.87 3.47 1.99
N MET A 51 0.83 2.70 1.71
CA MET A 51 0.86 1.68 0.69
C MET A 51 -0.46 1.63 -0.05
N ALA A 52 -0.43 1.24 -1.32
CA ALA A 52 -1.64 1.00 -2.09
C ALA A 52 -2.44 -0.15 -1.46
N ILE A 53 -3.77 -0.07 -1.51
CA ILE A 53 -4.68 -1.09 -0.96
C ILE A 53 -4.36 -2.49 -1.50
N ASN A 54 -4.01 -2.61 -2.79
CA ASN A 54 -3.68 -3.91 -3.37
C ASN A 54 -2.36 -4.49 -2.83
N LYS A 55 -1.44 -3.64 -2.35
CA LYS A 55 -0.19 -4.08 -1.72
C LYS A 55 -0.38 -4.48 -0.27
N SER A 56 -1.39 -3.97 0.41
CA SER A 56 -1.74 -4.41 1.77
C SER A 56 -2.50 -5.73 1.78
N GLN A 57 -2.77 -6.35 0.62
CA GLN A 57 -3.41 -7.66 0.54
C GLN A 57 -2.60 -8.72 1.31
N GLY A 58 -3.24 -9.42 2.25
CA GLY A 58 -2.60 -10.44 3.09
C GLY A 58 -1.86 -9.91 4.32
N GLN A 59 -1.89 -8.60 4.56
CA GLN A 59 -1.26 -7.98 5.74
C GLN A 59 -2.31 -7.61 6.79
N THR A 60 -1.92 -7.62 8.07
CA THR A 60 -2.73 -7.16 9.20
C THR A 60 -1.96 -6.08 9.94
N PHE A 61 -2.64 -5.02 10.34
CA PHE A 61 -2.09 -3.89 11.08
C PHE A 61 -2.94 -3.58 12.30
N ASP A 62 -2.30 -3.11 13.37
CA ASP A 62 -3.02 -2.71 14.59
C ASP A 62 -3.88 -1.48 14.33
N HIS A 63 -3.33 -0.46 13.66
CA HIS A 63 -3.99 0.79 13.30
C HIS A 63 -3.83 1.09 11.81
N VAL A 64 -4.91 1.53 11.16
CA VAL A 64 -4.91 1.80 9.70
C VAL A 64 -5.60 3.12 9.41
N GLY A 65 -4.89 3.99 8.69
CA GLY A 65 -5.49 5.13 7.99
C GLY A 65 -5.75 4.76 6.53
N ILE A 66 -7.01 4.88 6.08
CA ILE A 66 -7.41 4.70 4.69
C ILE A 66 -7.65 6.09 4.10
N TYR A 67 -6.89 6.46 3.09
CA TYR A 67 -7.00 7.75 2.39
C TYR A 67 -7.62 7.54 1.01
N LEU A 68 -8.81 8.12 0.80
CA LEU A 68 -9.56 8.06 -0.46
C LEU A 68 -9.63 9.45 -1.08
N ASP A 69 -8.63 9.79 -1.90
CA ASP A 69 -8.69 11.00 -2.76
C ASP A 69 -9.78 10.87 -3.83
N GLU A 70 -9.92 9.66 -4.37
CA GLU A 70 -10.97 9.25 -5.30
C GLU A 70 -11.68 7.99 -4.79
N ARG A 71 -12.81 7.64 -5.42
CA ARG A 71 -13.52 6.39 -5.10
C ARG A 71 -12.68 5.17 -5.41
N VAL A 72 -12.94 4.07 -4.70
CA VAL A 72 -12.37 2.76 -5.08
C VAL A 72 -12.81 2.38 -6.49
N PHE A 73 -11.89 1.85 -7.28
CA PHE A 73 -12.11 1.59 -8.71
C PHE A 73 -12.40 0.13 -9.02
N SER A 74 -12.00 -0.79 -8.13
CA SER A 74 -12.14 -2.23 -8.35
C SER A 74 -13.00 -2.92 -7.30
N HIS A 75 -13.57 -4.04 -7.71
CA HIS A 75 -14.34 -4.91 -6.82
C HIS A 75 -13.51 -5.38 -5.62
N GLY A 76 -14.14 -5.39 -4.44
CA GLY A 76 -13.53 -5.88 -3.21
C GLY A 76 -12.42 -4.99 -2.64
N GLN A 77 -12.02 -3.90 -3.30
CA GLN A 77 -10.90 -3.06 -2.86
C GLN A 77 -11.18 -2.40 -1.49
N LEU A 78 -12.38 -1.86 -1.30
CA LEU A 78 -12.78 -1.29 -0.01
C LEU A 78 -12.80 -2.36 1.10
N ASN A 79 -13.26 -3.57 0.78
CA ASN A 79 -13.27 -4.70 1.71
C ASN A 79 -11.85 -5.12 2.10
N ILE A 80 -10.93 -5.17 1.13
CA ILE A 80 -9.50 -5.42 1.39
C ILE A 80 -8.96 -4.36 2.35
N ALA A 81 -9.23 -3.07 2.11
CA ALA A 81 -8.73 -2.00 2.97
C ALA A 81 -9.30 -2.06 4.40
N LEU A 82 -10.62 -2.27 4.54
CA LEU A 82 -11.29 -2.32 5.85
C LEU A 82 -10.88 -3.53 6.68
N SER A 83 -10.62 -4.67 6.03
CA SER A 83 -10.18 -5.90 6.71
C SER A 83 -8.71 -5.89 7.12
N ARG A 84 -7.98 -4.78 6.93
CA ARG A 84 -6.57 -4.66 7.35
C ARG A 84 -6.38 -4.47 8.84
N SER A 85 -7.43 -4.11 9.58
CA SER A 85 -7.43 -4.13 11.04
C SER A 85 -8.53 -5.06 11.56
N ARG A 86 -8.29 -5.66 12.72
CA ARG A 86 -9.26 -6.52 13.41
C ARG A 86 -10.27 -5.72 14.23
N ILE A 87 -9.94 -4.47 14.57
CA ILE A 87 -10.73 -3.63 15.47
C ILE A 87 -11.27 -2.44 14.67
N PRO A 88 -12.60 -2.30 14.50
CA PRO A 88 -13.17 -1.21 13.70
C PRO A 88 -12.74 0.18 14.14
N ASN A 89 -12.58 0.41 15.45
CA ASN A 89 -12.16 1.70 16.02
C ASN A 89 -10.73 2.12 15.63
N HIS A 90 -9.90 1.16 15.22
CA HIS A 90 -8.52 1.40 14.79
C HIS A 90 -8.42 1.71 13.30
N VAL A 91 -9.54 1.66 12.56
CA VAL A 91 -9.63 2.08 11.17
C VAL A 91 -10.13 3.52 11.13
N LYS A 92 -9.34 4.41 10.53
CA LYS A 92 -9.74 5.79 10.24
C LYS A 92 -9.78 5.97 8.73
N ILE A 93 -10.87 6.56 8.23
CA ILE A 93 -11.06 6.76 6.80
C ILE A 93 -11.16 8.25 6.53
N TYR A 94 -10.31 8.75 5.66
CA TYR A 94 -10.43 10.07 5.08
C TYR A 94 -11.00 9.93 3.67
N THR A 95 -12.05 10.68 3.37
CA THR A 95 -12.69 10.71 2.05
C THR A 95 -12.76 12.16 1.56
N LYS A 96 -12.18 12.44 0.40
CA LYS A 96 -12.30 13.75 -0.25
C LYS A 96 -13.68 13.91 -0.88
N THR A 97 -14.35 15.02 -0.60
CA THR A 97 -15.71 15.29 -1.09
C THR A 97 -15.72 15.53 -2.61
N SER A 98 -16.66 14.86 -3.27
CA SER A 98 -16.96 14.91 -4.70
C SER A 98 -18.44 14.54 -4.93
N GLU A 99 -18.89 14.49 -6.18
CA GLU A 99 -20.25 14.04 -6.53
C GLU A 99 -20.53 12.57 -6.17
N VAL A 100 -19.48 11.75 -6.06
CA VAL A 100 -19.58 10.29 -5.92
C VAL A 100 -19.09 9.74 -4.58
N GLN A 101 -18.56 10.59 -3.71
CA GLN A 101 -18.12 10.26 -2.35
C GLN A 101 -17.94 11.54 -1.52
N GLY A 102 -17.97 11.44 -0.19
CA GLY A 102 -17.74 12.57 0.69
C GLY A 102 -18.75 12.69 1.82
N LYS A 103 -18.87 13.91 2.36
CA LYS A 103 -19.84 14.22 3.42
C LYS A 103 -21.26 14.33 2.85
N LEU A 104 -22.24 13.71 3.50
CA LEU A 104 -23.65 13.87 3.14
C LEU A 104 -24.15 15.25 3.58
N LEU A 105 -24.92 15.93 2.72
CA LEU A 105 -25.38 17.31 2.92
C LEU A 105 -26.16 17.54 4.23
N ASN A 106 -26.76 16.49 4.80
CA ASN A 106 -27.69 16.60 5.92
C ASN A 106 -27.20 15.92 7.21
N ASN A 107 -25.96 15.41 7.28
CA ASN A 107 -25.41 14.73 8.48
C ASN A 107 -23.87 14.79 8.54
N GLU A 108 -23.27 14.53 9.70
CA GLU A 108 -21.82 14.28 9.84
C GLU A 108 -21.37 12.91 9.30
N LYS A 109 -22.17 12.29 8.44
CA LYS A 109 -21.92 10.97 7.86
C LYS A 109 -21.16 11.12 6.54
N TYR A 110 -20.23 10.21 6.31
CA TYR A 110 -19.43 10.12 5.08
C TYR A 110 -19.85 8.89 4.27
N PHE A 111 -19.77 8.97 2.95
CA PHE A 111 -20.03 7.84 2.06
C PHE A 111 -18.97 7.76 0.96
N THR A 112 -18.78 6.56 0.41
CA THR A 112 -18.04 6.33 -0.84
C THR A 112 -18.73 5.22 -1.63
N ARG A 113 -18.71 5.28 -2.95
CA ARG A 113 -19.29 4.23 -3.80
C ARG A 113 -18.40 3.01 -3.79
N ASN A 114 -18.95 1.87 -3.34
CA ASN A 114 -18.31 0.57 -3.45
C ASN A 114 -18.62 -0.06 -4.81
N VAL A 115 -17.62 -0.71 -5.43
CA VAL A 115 -17.81 -1.49 -6.66
C VAL A 115 -18.06 -2.94 -6.26
N VAL A 116 -19.28 -3.42 -6.46
CA VAL A 116 -19.68 -4.80 -6.12
C VAL A 116 -20.23 -5.48 -7.36
N TYR A 117 -19.55 -6.51 -7.86
CA TYR A 117 -20.13 -7.38 -8.87
C TYR A 117 -21.08 -8.37 -8.20
N GLN A 118 -22.18 -8.72 -8.88
CA GLN A 118 -23.01 -9.83 -8.45
C GLN A 118 -22.19 -11.11 -8.55
N GLU A 119 -22.06 -11.82 -7.43
CA GLU A 119 -21.49 -13.16 -7.45
C GLU A 119 -22.41 -14.05 -8.30
N VAL A 120 -21.85 -14.65 -9.35
CA VAL A 120 -22.57 -15.58 -10.21
C VAL A 120 -22.38 -16.97 -9.59
N PHE A 121 -23.21 -17.30 -8.61
CA PHE A 121 -23.33 -18.65 -8.04
C PHE A 121 -24.80 -19.07 -8.06
#